data_AF-A0AAW0C2H8-F1
#
_entry.id   AF-A0AAW0C2H8-F1
#
_cell.length_a   1.000
_cell.length_b   1.000
_cell.length_c   1.000
_cell.angle_alpha   90.00
_cell.angle_beta   90.00
_cell.angle_gamma   90.00
#
_symmetry.space_group_name_H-M   'P 1'
#
loop_
_entity.id
_entity.type
_entity.pdbx_description
1 polymer ?
#
loop_
_entity_poly.entity_id
_entity_poly.type
_entity_poly.pdbx_seq_one_letter_code
_entity_poly.pdbx_strand_id
1 'polypeptide(L)'
;MASEQRMRSRPILTGTLLKPTLYNPPLPRMKRQPIAISGMINTRMRARERRLARDAQLSEYIDDLRREAAFEESLSSLHGSSPERIYSGDAWYEWSGPLKAARAELRTLLNRDIARAHTLVSPELAKLLLDARREKVANKTRERMRERRGEILRCTIERARKGPPAHVLAKMTPAQRHDDHVIRGVSEVGYVGMVKRRMGMKLRDGGKGLARENGTDLEGEELARLRATEREYWMEKNRRRRQSLNLP
;
A
#
# COMPACT_ATOMS: atom_id res chain seq x y z
N MET A 1 -23.37 14.31 11.98
CA MET A 1 -23.40 12.97 11.37
C MET A 1 -22.93 12.97 9.91
N ALA A 2 -23.59 13.67 8.97
CA ALA A 2 -23.24 13.64 7.54
C ALA A 2 -21.84 14.22 7.20
N SER A 3 -21.41 15.30 7.89
CA SER A 3 -20.08 15.92 7.70
C SER A 3 -18.94 14.99 8.14
N GLU A 4 -19.08 14.31 9.28
CA GLU A 4 -18.10 13.36 9.78
C GLU A 4 -17.97 12.13 8.87
N GLN A 5 -19.08 11.61 8.35
CA GLN A 5 -19.05 10.51 7.40
C GLN A 5 -18.33 10.90 6.10
N ARG A 6 -18.57 12.11 5.57
CA ARG A 6 -17.84 12.66 4.41
C ARG A 6 -16.34 12.79 4.68
N MET A 7 -15.95 13.28 5.86
CA MET A 7 -14.53 13.41 6.23
C MET A 7 -13.86 12.04 6.39
N ARG A 8 -14.58 11.04 6.90
CA ARG A 8 -14.09 9.66 6.98
C ARG A 8 -13.91 9.07 5.58
N SER A 9 -14.87 9.21 4.67
CA SER A 9 -14.81 8.61 3.32
C SER A 9 -13.95 9.38 2.31
N ARG A 10 -13.49 10.59 2.64
CA ARG A 10 -12.69 11.42 1.75
C ARG A 10 -11.42 10.67 1.27
N PRO A 11 -11.17 10.60 -0.05
CA PRO A 11 -9.91 10.09 -0.58
C PRO A 11 -8.73 10.93 -0.09
N ILE A 12 -7.65 10.28 0.35
CA ILE A 12 -6.45 10.96 0.84
C ILE A 12 -5.28 10.57 -0.05
N LEU A 13 -4.62 11.54 -0.69
CA LEU A 13 -3.43 11.29 -1.49
C LEU A 13 -2.30 10.70 -0.63
N THR A 14 -1.72 9.59 -1.07
CA THR A 14 -0.64 8.94 -0.33
C THR A 14 0.75 9.41 -0.74
N GLY A 15 0.84 10.23 -1.80
CA GLY A 15 2.09 10.63 -2.43
C GLY A 15 2.74 9.53 -3.26
N THR A 16 1.98 8.49 -3.62
CA THR A 16 2.44 7.39 -4.50
C THR A 16 1.57 7.33 -5.74
N LEU A 17 2.11 6.74 -6.80
CA LEU A 17 1.45 6.62 -8.09
C LEU A 17 0.98 5.17 -8.31
N LEU A 18 -0.21 4.99 -8.89
CA LEU A 18 -0.55 3.77 -9.61
C LEU A 18 0.16 3.79 -10.95
N LYS A 19 1.09 2.85 -11.14
CA LYS A 19 1.83 2.73 -12.40
C LYS A 19 0.86 2.62 -13.58
N PRO A 20 1.22 3.18 -14.74
CA PRO A 20 0.42 2.97 -15.94
C PRO A 20 0.37 1.48 -16.27
N THR A 21 -0.80 1.05 -16.74
CA THR A 21 -1.06 -0.31 -17.20
C THR A 21 -1.93 -0.24 -18.46
N LEU A 22 -2.23 -1.38 -19.07
CA LEU A 22 -3.20 -1.45 -20.18
C LEU A 22 -4.60 -0.92 -19.80
N TYR A 23 -4.90 -0.83 -18.51
CA TYR A 23 -6.24 -0.49 -17.99
C TYR A 23 -6.33 0.93 -17.45
N ASN A 24 -5.21 1.56 -17.11
CA ASN A 24 -5.19 2.92 -16.59
C ASN A 24 -3.93 3.69 -17.01
N PRO A 25 -4.06 5.00 -17.30
CA PRO A 25 -2.92 5.91 -17.33
C PRO A 25 -2.25 6.02 -15.94
N PRO A 26 -1.13 6.73 -15.78
CA PRO A 26 -0.59 7.01 -14.45
C PRO A 26 -1.64 7.77 -13.62
N LEU A 27 -2.03 7.21 -12.47
CA LEU A 27 -3.05 7.80 -11.59
C LEU A 27 -2.52 7.98 -10.17
N PRO A 28 -2.96 9.01 -9.43
CA PRO A 28 -2.55 9.17 -8.04
C PRO A 28 -3.12 8.03 -7.18
N ARG A 29 -2.27 7.43 -6.34
CA ARG A 29 -2.73 6.49 -5.33
C ARG A 29 -3.32 7.26 -4.16
N MET A 30 -4.51 6.85 -3.76
CA MET A 30 -5.26 7.44 -2.66
C MET A 30 -5.57 6.35 -1.63
N LYS A 31 -5.57 6.71 -0.35
CA LYS A 31 -6.21 5.90 0.69
C LYS A 31 -7.71 6.12 0.57
N ARG A 32 -8.48 5.02 0.51
CA ARG A 32 -9.91 5.01 0.15
C ARG A 32 -10.09 5.53 -1.29
N GLN A 33 -9.63 4.74 -2.27
CA GLN A 33 -9.78 5.10 -3.67
C GLN A 33 -11.28 5.22 -4.02
N PRO A 34 -11.67 6.24 -4.80
CA PRO A 34 -13.03 6.34 -5.33
C PRO A 34 -13.42 5.07 -6.09
N ILE A 35 -14.63 4.58 -5.84
CA ILE A 35 -15.18 3.40 -6.51
C ILE A 35 -15.17 3.58 -8.03
N ALA A 36 -15.35 4.80 -8.53
CA ALA A 36 -15.28 5.12 -9.94
C ALA A 36 -13.94 4.72 -10.61
N ILE A 37 -12.81 4.89 -9.92
CA ILE A 37 -11.49 4.53 -10.46
C ILE A 37 -11.36 3.01 -10.55
N SER A 38 -11.67 2.30 -9.47
CA SER A 38 -11.63 0.83 -9.45
C SER A 38 -12.63 0.23 -10.44
N GLY A 39 -13.84 0.80 -10.51
CA GLY A 39 -14.87 0.43 -11.48
C GLY A 39 -14.41 0.62 -12.92
N MET A 40 -13.81 1.77 -13.24
CA MET A 40 -13.23 2.04 -14.56
C MET A 40 -12.13 1.04 -14.94
N ILE A 41 -11.26 0.65 -14.01
CA ILE A 41 -10.21 -0.35 -14.28
C ILE A 41 -10.87 -1.72 -14.58
N ASN A 42 -11.81 -2.15 -13.74
CA ASN A 42 -12.48 -3.44 -13.91
C ASN A 42 -13.31 -3.51 -15.20
N THR A 43 -14.03 -2.44 -15.54
CA THR A 43 -14.81 -2.39 -16.79
C THR A 43 -13.90 -2.48 -18.01
N ARG A 44 -12.75 -1.81 -17.97
CA ARG A 44 -11.74 -1.89 -19.04
C ARG A 44 -11.08 -3.25 -19.15
N MET A 45 -10.80 -3.93 -18.03
CA MET A 45 -10.29 -5.29 -18.02
C MET A 45 -11.26 -6.24 -18.75
N ARG A 46 -12.54 -6.24 -18.33
CA ARG A 46 -13.59 -7.06 -18.96
C ARG A 46 -13.83 -6.68 -20.43
N ALA A 47 -13.74 -5.39 -20.77
CA ALA A 47 -13.89 -4.95 -22.15
C ALA A 47 -12.72 -5.43 -23.03
N ARG A 48 -11.49 -5.42 -22.51
CA ARG A 48 -10.32 -5.93 -23.23
C ARG A 48 -10.41 -7.43 -23.46
N GLU A 49 -10.80 -8.19 -22.44
CA GLU A 49 -11.02 -9.63 -22.55
C GLU A 49 -12.02 -9.97 -23.67
N ARG A 50 -13.19 -9.30 -23.66
CA ARG A 50 -14.19 -9.45 -24.74
C ARG A 50 -13.66 -9.08 -26.12
N ARG A 51 -12.85 -8.03 -26.24
CA ARG A 51 -12.23 -7.64 -27.52
C ARG A 51 -11.24 -8.68 -28.02
N LEU A 52 -10.42 -9.26 -27.14
CA LEU A 52 -9.47 -10.31 -27.52
C LEU A 52 -10.19 -11.58 -27.98
N ALA A 53 -11.24 -12.00 -27.25
CA ALA A 53 -12.07 -13.13 -27.67
C ALA A 53 -12.70 -12.87 -29.05
N ARG A 54 -13.20 -11.66 -29.28
CA ARG A 54 -13.78 -11.26 -30.57
C ARG A 54 -12.74 -11.21 -31.70
N ASP A 55 -11.53 -10.70 -31.45
CA ASP A 55 -10.45 -10.68 -32.46
C ASP A 55 -10.03 -12.10 -32.84
N ALA A 56 -9.95 -13.02 -31.87
CA ALA A 56 -9.67 -14.43 -32.12
C ALA A 56 -10.76 -15.07 -32.98
N GLN A 57 -12.04 -14.88 -32.62
CA GLN A 57 -13.19 -15.39 -33.39
C GLN A 57 -13.21 -14.84 -34.82
N LEU A 58 -12.95 -13.54 -35.01
CA LEU A 58 -12.89 -12.95 -36.36
C LEU A 58 -11.70 -13.49 -37.16
N SER A 59 -10.57 -13.80 -36.50
CA SER A 59 -9.44 -14.43 -37.17
C SER A 59 -9.80 -15.83 -37.67
N GLU A 60 -10.48 -16.63 -36.83
CA GLU A 60 -10.96 -17.96 -37.19
C GLU A 60 -11.90 -17.92 -38.39
N TYR A 61 -12.89 -17.02 -38.41
CA TYR A 61 -13.78 -16.86 -39.56
C TYR A 61 -13.07 -16.45 -40.84
N ILE A 62 -12.05 -15.59 -40.76
CA ILE A 62 -11.24 -15.23 -41.93
C ILE A 62 -10.43 -16.44 -42.42
N ASP A 63 -9.89 -17.25 -41.50
CA ASP A 63 -9.13 -18.44 -41.85
C ASP A 63 -10.02 -19.54 -42.45
N ASP A 64 -11.25 -19.71 -41.96
CA ASP A 64 -12.22 -20.64 -42.52
C ASP A 64 -12.63 -20.23 -43.93
N LEU A 65 -13.00 -18.96 -44.14
CA LEU A 65 -13.28 -18.44 -45.49
C LEU A 65 -12.09 -18.69 -46.43
N ARG A 66 -10.86 -18.56 -45.93
CA ARG A 66 -9.65 -18.77 -46.73
C ARG A 66 -9.51 -20.22 -47.18
N ARG A 67 -9.84 -21.17 -46.30
CA ARG A 67 -9.84 -22.60 -46.62
C ARG A 67 -10.94 -22.92 -47.63
N GLU A 68 -12.14 -22.37 -47.46
CA GLU A 68 -13.25 -22.57 -48.40
C GLU A 68 -12.93 -22.01 -49.79
N ALA A 69 -12.37 -20.80 -49.86
CA ALA A 69 -11.94 -20.21 -51.13
C ALA A 69 -10.87 -21.07 -51.83
N ALA A 70 -9.86 -21.56 -51.09
CA ALA A 70 -8.84 -22.44 -51.63
C ALA A 70 -9.41 -23.80 -52.09
N PHE A 71 -10.40 -24.33 -51.37
CA PHE A 71 -11.11 -25.55 -51.74
C PHE A 71 -11.89 -25.37 -53.05
N GLU A 72 -12.64 -24.28 -53.21
CA GLU A 72 -13.35 -23.96 -54.46
C GLU A 72 -12.39 -23.82 -55.65
N GLU A 73 -11.25 -23.15 -55.45
CA GLU A 73 -10.21 -23.00 -56.47
C GLU A 73 -9.63 -24.37 -56.89
N SER A 74 -9.39 -25.25 -55.92
CA SER A 74 -8.92 -26.61 -56.18
C SER A 74 -9.95 -27.46 -56.93
N LEU A 75 -11.23 -27.37 -56.58
CA LEU A 75 -12.32 -28.07 -57.26
C LEU A 75 -12.49 -27.61 -58.71
N SER A 76 -12.44 -26.29 -58.93
CA SER A 76 -12.51 -25.68 -60.25
C SER A 76 -11.39 -26.18 -61.16
N SER A 77 -10.19 -26.37 -60.60
CA SER A 77 -9.02 -26.87 -61.33
C SER A 77 -9.16 -28.35 -61.72
N LEU A 78 -9.85 -29.16 -60.91
CA LEU A 78 -10.01 -30.60 -61.15
C LEU A 78 -11.13 -30.95 -62.13
N HIS A 79 -12.26 -30.25 -62.09
CA HIS A 79 -13.46 -30.64 -62.85
C HIS A 79 -13.58 -29.99 -64.23
N GLY A 80 -12.73 -29.03 -64.59
CA GLY A 80 -12.71 -28.34 -65.89
C GLY A 80 -13.96 -27.48 -66.20
N SER A 81 -15.06 -27.74 -65.51
CA SER A 81 -16.26 -26.92 -65.40
C SER A 81 -16.07 -25.99 -64.21
N SER A 82 -16.37 -24.71 -64.37
CA SER A 82 -16.28 -23.74 -63.27
C SER A 82 -17.55 -23.89 -62.41
N PRO A 83 -17.50 -24.55 -61.23
CA PRO A 83 -18.63 -24.44 -60.30
C PRO A 83 -18.87 -22.97 -59.96
N GLU A 84 -20.11 -22.65 -59.58
CA GLU A 84 -20.43 -21.31 -59.07
C GLU A 84 -19.53 -21.00 -57.86
N ARG A 85 -18.78 -19.90 -57.94
CA ARG A 85 -17.81 -19.50 -56.92
C ARG A 85 -18.51 -18.63 -55.89
N ILE A 86 -18.66 -19.16 -54.67
CA ILE A 86 -19.37 -18.48 -53.59
C ILE A 86 -18.36 -17.79 -52.66
N TYR A 87 -17.18 -18.38 -52.48
CA TYR A 87 -16.17 -17.91 -51.53
C TYR A 87 -14.88 -17.39 -52.18
N SER A 88 -14.60 -17.79 -53.42
CA SER A 88 -13.42 -17.38 -54.22
C SER A 88 -13.71 -16.22 -55.18
N GLY A 89 -12.67 -15.65 -55.80
CA GLY A 89 -12.80 -14.53 -56.74
C GLY A 89 -13.22 -13.21 -56.09
N ASP A 90 -14.18 -12.49 -56.68
CA ASP A 90 -14.63 -11.20 -56.17
C ASP A 90 -15.44 -11.34 -54.87
N ALA A 91 -16.19 -12.43 -54.72
CA ALA A 91 -16.98 -12.74 -53.53
C ALA A 91 -16.11 -12.85 -52.26
N TRP A 92 -14.85 -13.25 -52.39
CA TRP A 92 -13.89 -13.25 -51.29
C TRP A 92 -13.78 -11.87 -50.61
N TYR A 93 -13.73 -10.80 -51.39
CA TYR A 93 -13.60 -9.45 -50.84
C TYR A 93 -14.89 -8.99 -50.16
N GLU A 94 -16.05 -9.40 -50.68
CA GLU A 94 -17.36 -9.11 -50.09
C GLU A 94 -17.52 -9.77 -48.71
N TRP A 95 -17.14 -11.05 -48.59
CA TRP A 95 -17.20 -11.78 -47.32
C TRP A 95 -16.11 -11.37 -46.35
N SER A 96 -14.86 -11.28 -46.81
CA SER A 96 -13.72 -11.03 -45.93
C SER A 96 -13.55 -9.55 -45.57
N GLY A 97 -14.06 -8.62 -46.38
CA GLY A 97 -13.93 -7.17 -46.21
C GLY A 97 -14.47 -6.68 -44.86
N PRO A 98 -15.75 -6.93 -44.53
CA PRO A 98 -16.35 -6.53 -43.25
C PRO A 98 -15.63 -7.15 -42.04
N LEU A 99 -15.19 -8.41 -42.13
CA LEU A 99 -14.46 -9.09 -41.06
C LEU A 99 -13.09 -8.44 -40.82
N LYS A 100 -12.35 -8.14 -41.91
CA LYS A 100 -11.06 -7.44 -41.86
C LYS A 100 -11.22 -6.03 -41.30
N ALA A 101 -12.26 -5.30 -41.70
CA ALA A 101 -12.56 -3.96 -41.19
C ALA A 101 -12.85 -4.00 -39.68
N ALA A 102 -13.75 -4.87 -39.23
CA ALA A 102 -14.06 -5.05 -37.81
C ALA A 102 -12.82 -5.44 -37.00
N ARG A 103 -11.96 -6.31 -37.55
CA ARG A 103 -10.70 -6.70 -36.92
C ARG A 103 -9.73 -5.52 -36.83
N ALA A 104 -9.62 -4.71 -37.88
CA ALA A 104 -8.78 -3.50 -37.87
C ALA A 104 -9.24 -2.52 -36.79
N GLU A 105 -10.55 -2.29 -36.66
CA GLU A 105 -11.11 -1.48 -35.57
C GLU A 105 -10.73 -2.01 -34.19
N LEU A 106 -10.86 -3.31 -33.94
CA LEU A 106 -10.44 -3.93 -32.67
C LEU A 106 -8.96 -3.69 -32.39
N ARG A 107 -8.09 -3.82 -33.40
CA ARG A 107 -6.66 -3.52 -33.27
C ARG A 107 -6.42 -2.06 -32.90
N THR A 108 -7.14 -1.09 -33.47
CA THR A 108 -7.02 0.31 -33.04
C THR A 108 -7.38 0.49 -31.57
N LEU A 109 -8.40 -0.21 -31.07
CA LEU A 109 -8.79 -0.17 -29.66
C LEU A 109 -7.72 -0.81 -28.75
N LEU A 110 -7.13 -1.93 -29.16
CA LEU A 110 -6.04 -2.56 -28.42
C LEU A 110 -4.77 -1.68 -28.41
N ASN A 111 -4.48 -0.97 -29.50
CA ASN A 111 -3.37 -0.01 -29.55
C ASN A 111 -3.59 1.16 -28.58
N ARG A 112 -4.83 1.60 -28.37
CA ARG A 112 -5.16 2.58 -27.31
C ARG A 112 -4.91 2.03 -25.91
N ASP A 113 -5.11 0.73 -25.70
CA ASP A 113 -4.78 0.07 -24.42
C ASP A 113 -3.26 0.07 -24.18
N ILE A 114 -2.47 -0.21 -25.22
CA ILE A 114 -1.00 -0.14 -25.20
C ILE A 114 -0.52 1.30 -24.95
N ALA A 115 -1.07 2.28 -25.67
CA ALA A 115 -0.72 3.69 -25.50
C ALA A 115 -0.95 4.17 -24.05
N ARG A 116 -2.00 3.69 -23.39
CA ARG A 116 -2.25 3.97 -21.96
C ARG A 116 -1.17 3.41 -21.04
N ALA A 117 -0.65 2.21 -21.34
CA ALA A 117 0.44 1.63 -20.57
C ALA A 117 1.77 2.40 -20.72
N HIS A 118 1.99 3.01 -21.89
CA HIS A 118 3.19 3.82 -22.16
C HIS A 118 3.02 5.31 -21.81
N THR A 119 1.88 5.70 -21.24
CA THR A 119 1.64 7.11 -20.89
C THR A 119 2.63 7.57 -19.81
N LEU A 120 3.39 8.62 -20.12
CA LEU A 120 4.34 9.24 -19.19
C LEU A 120 3.60 9.98 -18.07
N VAL A 121 4.27 10.10 -16.92
CA VAL A 121 3.74 10.84 -15.77
C VAL A 121 3.81 12.34 -16.06
N SER A 122 2.66 13.01 -16.08
CA SER A 122 2.59 14.47 -16.24
C SER A 122 3.37 15.17 -15.12
N PRO A 123 4.11 16.27 -15.42
CA PRO A 123 4.82 17.05 -14.40
C PRO A 123 3.90 17.59 -13.32
N GLU A 124 2.65 17.93 -13.65
CA GLU A 124 1.64 18.38 -12.69
C GLU A 124 1.28 17.27 -11.70
N LEU A 125 1.08 16.05 -12.19
CA LEU A 125 0.82 14.89 -11.36
C LEU A 125 2.03 14.57 -10.47
N ALA A 126 3.24 14.66 -11.02
CA ALA A 126 4.45 14.48 -10.23
C ALA A 126 4.56 15.51 -9.10
N LYS A 127 4.29 16.79 -9.38
CA LYS A 127 4.25 17.88 -8.38
C LYS A 127 3.23 17.59 -7.29
N LEU A 128 1.99 17.23 -7.67
CA LEU A 128 0.93 16.86 -6.73
C LEU A 128 1.35 15.73 -5.77
N LEU A 129 2.01 14.71 -6.31
CA LEU A 129 2.50 13.58 -5.51
C LEU A 129 3.63 13.98 -4.56
N LEU A 130 4.55 14.84 -4.99
CA LEU A 130 5.62 15.37 -4.15
C LEU A 130 5.06 16.24 -3.02
N ASP A 131 4.09 17.10 -3.32
CA ASP A 131 3.45 17.95 -2.31
C ASP A 131 2.68 17.09 -1.29
N ALA A 132 1.96 16.06 -1.73
CA ALA A 132 1.33 15.09 -0.83
C ALA A 132 2.35 14.35 0.05
N ARG A 133 3.55 14.03 -0.47
CA ARG A 133 4.64 13.45 0.35
C ARG A 133 5.14 14.44 1.39
N ARG A 134 5.39 15.70 0.99
CA ARG A 134 5.84 16.77 1.90
C ARG A 134 4.83 16.97 3.02
N GLU A 135 3.55 17.06 2.69
CA GLU A 135 2.47 17.21 3.67
C GLU A 135 2.41 16.01 4.62
N LYS A 136 2.51 14.77 4.09
CA LYS A 136 2.56 13.56 4.91
C LYS A 136 3.73 13.58 5.90
N VAL A 137 4.91 13.98 5.45
CA VAL A 137 6.10 14.11 6.32
C VAL A 137 5.87 15.19 7.37
N ALA A 138 5.40 16.38 6.98
CA ALA A 138 5.10 17.46 7.92
C ALA A 138 4.05 17.03 8.97
N ASN A 139 3.00 16.33 8.56
CA ASN A 139 1.96 15.79 9.45
C ASN A 139 2.55 14.77 10.44
N LYS A 140 3.40 13.85 9.97
CA LYS A 140 4.06 12.88 10.83
C LYS A 140 5.07 13.52 11.79
N THR A 141 5.76 14.56 11.35
CA THR A 141 6.65 15.34 12.22
C THR A 141 5.84 16.06 13.30
N ARG A 142 4.73 16.71 12.96
CA ARG A 142 3.81 17.34 13.94
C ARG A 142 3.26 16.32 14.94
N GLU A 143 2.81 15.17 14.47
CA GLU A 143 2.32 14.06 15.31
C GLU A 143 3.41 13.60 16.31
N ARG A 144 4.65 13.41 15.84
CA ARG A 144 5.79 13.06 16.72
C ARG A 144 6.13 14.15 17.72
N MET A 145 6.02 15.44 17.35
CA MET A 145 6.27 16.54 18.27
C MET A 145 5.23 16.58 19.39
N ARG A 146 3.95 16.33 19.08
CA ARG A 146 2.87 16.18 20.07
C ARG A 146 3.11 14.99 20.99
N GLU A 147 3.50 13.85 20.41
CA GLU A 147 3.87 12.65 21.18
C GLU A 147 4.99 12.95 22.20
N ARG A 148 5.99 13.73 21.79
CA ARG A 148 7.12 14.13 22.65
C ARG A 148 6.74 15.10 23.76
N ARG A 149 5.76 15.97 23.53
CA ARG A 149 5.19 16.85 24.57
C ARG A 149 4.40 16.09 25.64
N GLY A 150 4.23 14.77 25.47
CA GLY A 150 3.50 13.92 26.41
C GLY A 150 2.04 13.69 26.03
N GLU A 151 1.59 14.16 24.87
CA GLU A 151 0.22 13.86 24.41
C GLU A 151 0.08 12.37 24.10
N ILE A 152 -0.95 11.73 24.69
CA ILE A 152 -1.26 10.32 24.42
C ILE A 152 -2.02 10.23 23.10
N LEU A 153 -1.29 9.87 22.03
CA LEU A 153 -1.86 9.69 20.70
C LEU A 153 -2.17 8.22 20.43
N ARG A 154 -2.89 7.97 19.33
CA ARG A 154 -3.17 6.59 18.87
C ARG A 154 -1.89 5.78 18.67
N CYS A 155 -0.84 6.39 18.11
CA CYS A 155 0.45 5.72 17.93
C CYS A 155 1.12 5.35 19.27
N THR A 156 0.93 6.17 20.30
CA THR A 156 1.44 5.94 21.65
C THR A 156 0.73 4.75 22.29
N ILE A 157 -0.60 4.71 22.18
CA ILE A 157 -1.42 3.60 22.66
C ILE A 157 -1.05 2.31 21.91
N GLU A 158 -0.94 2.35 20.59
CA GLU A 158 -0.55 1.20 19.78
C GLU A 158 0.85 0.68 20.14
N ARG A 159 1.81 1.57 20.40
CA ARG A 159 3.16 1.19 20.84
C ARG A 159 3.16 0.56 22.23
N ALA A 160 2.41 1.14 23.18
CA ALA A 160 2.29 0.61 24.53
C ALA A 160 1.63 -0.78 24.56
N ARG A 161 0.70 -1.04 23.64
CA ARG A 161 0.02 -2.34 23.50
C ARG A 161 0.84 -3.42 22.80
N LYS A 162 1.89 -3.08 22.05
CA LYS A 162 2.77 -4.07 21.44
C LYS A 162 3.47 -4.85 22.55
N GLY A 163 3.40 -6.18 22.49
CA GLY A 163 4.01 -7.14 23.43
C GLY A 163 5.20 -7.88 22.82
N PRO A 164 6.05 -8.55 23.62
CA PRO A 164 6.92 -9.57 23.07
C PRO A 164 6.06 -10.75 22.60
N PRO A 165 6.51 -11.55 21.61
CA PRO A 165 5.83 -12.78 21.26
C PRO A 165 5.62 -13.69 22.48
N ALA A 166 4.51 -14.45 22.51
CA ALA A 166 4.12 -15.23 23.69
C ALA A 166 5.22 -16.19 24.19
N HIS A 167 5.96 -16.82 23.28
CA HIS A 167 7.07 -17.73 23.61
C HIS A 167 8.27 -17.01 24.26
N VAL A 168 8.52 -15.75 23.91
CA VAL A 168 9.54 -14.92 24.56
C VAL A 168 9.04 -14.50 25.94
N LEU A 169 7.78 -14.04 26.03
CA LEU A 169 7.16 -13.60 27.28
C LEU A 169 7.14 -14.69 28.35
N ALA A 170 6.92 -15.95 27.96
CA ALA A 170 6.98 -17.11 28.85
C ALA A 170 8.36 -17.31 29.48
N LYS A 171 9.44 -17.03 28.73
CA LYS A 171 10.84 -17.15 29.18
C LYS A 171 11.33 -15.91 29.96
N MET A 172 10.63 -14.79 29.86
CA MET A 172 11.04 -13.54 30.50
C MET A 172 10.76 -13.57 32.01
N THR A 173 11.75 -13.14 32.78
CA THR A 173 11.59 -12.91 34.22
C THR A 173 10.65 -11.71 34.47
N PRO A 174 10.06 -11.58 35.67
CA PRO A 174 9.21 -10.43 36.01
C PRO A 174 9.93 -9.08 35.83
N ALA A 175 11.22 -9.01 36.13
CA ALA A 175 12.04 -7.82 35.93
C ALA A 175 12.18 -7.48 34.43
N GLN A 176 12.47 -8.47 33.58
CA GLN A 176 12.55 -8.28 32.14
C GLN A 176 11.21 -7.83 31.55
N ARG A 177 10.08 -8.37 32.03
CA ARG A 177 8.74 -7.94 31.59
C ARG A 177 8.45 -6.48 31.97
N HIS A 178 8.92 -6.05 33.14
CA HIS A 178 8.81 -4.66 33.56
C HIS A 178 9.65 -3.74 32.67
N ASP A 179 10.93 -4.07 32.46
CA ASP A 179 11.83 -3.28 31.63
C ASP A 179 11.29 -3.15 30.20
N ASP A 180 10.81 -4.25 29.61
CA ASP A 180 10.17 -4.25 28.29
C ASP A 180 8.89 -3.39 28.24
N HIS A 181 8.07 -3.38 29.30
CA HIS A 181 6.93 -2.47 29.39
C HIS A 181 7.36 -1.00 29.46
N VAL A 182 8.35 -0.68 30.29
CA VAL A 182 8.88 0.68 30.51
C VAL A 182 9.49 1.24 29.21
N ILE A 183 10.27 0.43 28.50
CA ILE A 183 10.94 0.81 27.26
C ILE A 183 9.97 1.25 26.16
N ARG A 184 8.73 0.75 26.17
CA ARG A 184 7.71 1.12 25.17
C ARG A 184 7.17 2.53 25.37
N GLY A 185 7.42 3.14 26.54
CA GLY A 185 7.11 4.54 26.81
C GLY A 185 7.80 5.47 25.82
N VAL A 186 7.17 6.61 25.52
CA VAL A 186 7.72 7.60 24.58
C VAL A 186 8.87 8.38 25.21
N SER A 187 8.83 8.58 26.54
CA SER A 187 9.86 9.31 27.27
C SER A 187 11.26 8.76 26.98
N GLU A 188 12.22 9.65 26.76
CA GLU A 188 13.65 9.34 26.62
C GLU A 188 14.44 9.75 27.87
N VAL A 189 13.74 10.20 28.92
CA VAL A 189 14.33 10.81 30.11
C VAL A 189 13.95 10.06 31.39
N GLY A 190 14.66 10.36 32.49
CA GLY A 190 14.46 9.76 33.80
C GLY A 190 14.61 8.23 33.77
N TYR A 191 13.73 7.55 34.50
CA TYR A 191 13.76 6.08 34.60
C TYR A 191 13.64 5.37 33.25
N VAL A 192 12.72 5.83 32.39
CA VAL A 192 12.50 5.23 31.06
C VAL A 192 13.78 5.34 30.20
N GLY A 193 14.43 6.51 30.23
CA GLY A 193 15.70 6.71 29.54
C GLY A 193 16.81 5.81 30.07
N MET A 194 16.92 5.65 31.39
CA MET A 194 17.89 4.75 32.04
C MET A 194 17.71 3.29 31.61
N VAL A 195 16.47 2.78 31.62
CA VAL A 195 16.15 1.40 31.21
C VAL A 195 16.43 1.20 29.72
N LYS A 196 16.04 2.16 28.86
CA LYS A 196 16.37 2.11 27.42
C LYS A 196 17.87 2.06 27.16
N ARG A 197 18.66 2.86 27.87
CA ARG A 197 20.13 2.85 27.76
C ARG A 197 20.72 1.53 28.22
N ARG A 198 20.24 0.98 29.35
CA ARG A 198 20.65 -0.34 29.88
C ARG A 198 20.38 -1.45 28.87
N MET A 199 19.28 -1.34 28.13
CA MET A 199 18.86 -2.31 27.10
C MET A 199 19.47 -2.02 25.71
N GLY A 200 20.46 -1.13 25.63
CA GLY A 200 21.22 -0.86 24.42
C GLY A 200 20.48 -0.04 23.35
N MET A 201 19.35 0.61 23.69
CA MET A 201 18.64 1.46 22.74
C MET A 201 19.37 2.79 22.55
N LYS A 202 19.53 3.21 21.29
CA LYS A 202 20.05 4.53 20.95
C LYS A 202 19.00 5.60 21.26
N LEU A 203 19.28 6.42 22.29
CA LEU A 203 18.49 7.61 22.62
C LEU A 203 18.90 8.78 21.73
N ARG A 204 17.99 9.72 21.47
CA ARG A 204 18.32 10.95 20.76
C ARG A 204 19.29 11.77 21.61
N ASP A 205 20.31 12.35 20.97
CA ASP A 205 21.36 13.14 21.62
C ASP A 205 22.05 12.39 22.78
N GLY A 206 22.14 11.05 22.72
CA GLY A 206 22.75 10.21 23.76
C GLY A 206 21.94 10.11 25.05
N GLY A 207 20.68 10.58 25.06
CA GLY A 207 19.86 10.71 26.26
C GLY A 207 20.13 12.00 27.04
N LYS A 208 20.87 12.96 26.46
CA LYS A 208 21.12 14.30 27.02
C LYS A 208 19.97 15.29 26.76
N GLY A 209 18.83 14.84 26.23
CA GLY A 209 17.66 15.69 26.00
C GLY A 209 17.20 16.42 27.26
N LEU A 210 17.30 15.79 28.44
CA LEU A 210 17.02 16.44 29.73
C LEU A 210 18.15 17.36 30.21
N ALA A 211 19.42 17.02 29.94
CA ALA A 211 20.56 17.84 30.32
C ALA A 211 20.55 19.22 29.64
N ARG A 212 19.90 19.34 28.47
CA ARG A 212 19.68 20.62 27.80
C ARG A 212 18.47 21.41 28.31
N GLU A 213 17.42 20.76 28.81
CA GLU A 213 16.24 21.45 29.36
C GLU A 213 16.41 21.83 30.84
N ASN A 214 17.22 21.09 31.61
CA ASN A 214 17.47 21.33 33.05
C ASN A 214 18.92 21.73 33.38
N GLY A 215 19.80 21.89 32.39
CA GLY A 215 21.19 22.31 32.59
C GLY A 215 22.06 21.35 33.42
N THR A 216 21.59 20.13 33.67
CA THR A 216 22.23 19.18 34.59
C THR A 216 22.42 17.83 33.89
N ASP A 217 23.66 17.54 33.53
CA ASP A 217 24.10 16.15 33.37
C ASP A 217 24.02 15.54 34.78
N LEU A 218 22.96 14.75 35.05
CA LEU A 218 22.76 14.09 36.35
C LEU A 218 23.89 13.06 36.58
N GLU A 219 24.98 13.51 37.21
CA GLU A 219 26.13 12.70 37.60
C GLU A 219 26.27 12.66 39.14
N GLY A 220 26.95 11.63 39.66
CA GLY A 220 27.23 11.51 41.09
C GLY A 220 26.01 11.28 41.98
N GLU A 221 25.79 12.18 42.94
CA GLU A 221 24.84 12.01 44.04
C GLU A 221 23.37 12.04 43.62
N GLU A 222 23.00 12.82 42.62
CA GLU A 222 21.60 12.90 42.17
C GLU A 222 21.15 11.61 41.49
N LEU A 223 22.04 10.97 40.73
CA LEU A 223 21.82 9.63 40.17
C LEU A 223 21.71 8.59 41.29
N ALA A 224 22.49 8.74 42.37
CA ALA A 224 22.40 7.86 43.54
C ALA A 224 21.08 8.04 44.30
N ARG A 225 20.59 9.29 44.46
CA ARG A 225 19.29 9.60 45.06
C ARG A 225 18.13 9.04 44.24
N LEU A 226 18.19 9.15 42.92
CA LEU A 226 17.23 8.52 42.00
C LEU A 226 17.22 7.00 42.15
N ARG A 227 18.40 6.36 42.22
CA ARG A 227 18.51 4.90 42.46
C ARG A 227 18.05 4.48 43.87
N ALA A 228 18.14 5.37 44.86
CA ALA A 228 17.68 5.11 46.21
C ALA A 228 16.14 5.19 46.30
N THR A 229 15.55 6.27 45.78
CA THR A 229 14.09 6.43 45.67
C THR A 229 13.45 5.32 44.84
N GLU A 230 14.12 4.85 43.79
CA GLU A 230 13.66 3.69 43.02
C GLU A 230 13.63 2.40 43.86
N ARG A 231 14.68 2.16 44.66
CA ARG A 231 14.74 1.02 45.58
C ARG A 231 13.64 1.08 46.63
N GLU A 232 13.39 2.24 47.20
CA GLU A 232 12.31 2.46 48.18
C GLU A 232 10.93 2.19 47.58
N TYR A 233 10.66 2.74 46.39
CA TYR A 233 9.41 2.48 45.68
C TYR A 233 9.18 0.98 45.45
N TRP A 234 10.22 0.23 45.06
CA TRP A 234 10.14 -1.21 44.85
C TRP A 234 9.96 -2.01 46.13
N MET A 235 10.66 -1.64 47.20
CA MET A 235 10.50 -2.23 48.53
C MET A 235 9.06 -2.06 49.01
N GLU A 236 8.50 -0.87 48.87
CA GLU A 236 7.14 -0.58 49.31
C GLU A 236 6.08 -1.29 48.45
N LYS A 237 6.26 -1.31 47.12
CA LYS A 237 5.37 -2.04 46.22
C LYS A 237 5.39 -3.55 46.49
N ASN A 238 6.57 -4.13 46.74
CA ASN A 238 6.69 -5.54 47.15
C ASN A 238 6.05 -5.81 48.51
N ARG A 239 6.16 -4.87 49.46
CA ARG A 239 5.49 -4.93 50.77
C ARG A 239 3.97 -4.96 50.61
N ARG A 240 3.41 -4.04 49.80
CA ARG A 240 1.97 -4.00 49.49
C ARG A 240 1.49 -5.27 48.81
N ARG A 241 2.29 -5.82 47.88
CA ARG A 241 1.97 -7.07 47.17
C ARG A 241 1.97 -8.30 48.09
N ARG A 242 2.89 -8.36 49.06
CA ARG A 242 2.91 -9.41 50.10
C ARG A 242 1.71 -9.27 51.06
N GLN A 243 1.35 -8.05 51.44
CA GLN A 243 0.15 -7.79 52.26
C GLN A 243 -1.14 -8.18 51.52
N SER A 244 -1.25 -7.92 50.21
CA SER A 244 -2.41 -8.33 49.42
C SER A 244 -2.53 -9.85 49.21
N LEU A 245 -1.43 -10.60 49.36
CA LEU A 245 -1.41 -12.06 49.26
C LEU A 245 -1.67 -12.77 50.61
N ASN A 246 -1.62 -12.01 51.72
CA ASN A 246 -1.85 -12.50 53.09
C ASN A 246 -3.16 -11.96 53.70
N LEU A 247 -4.08 -11.44 52.87
CA LEU A 247 -5.45 -11.19 53.29
C LEU A 247 -6.22 -12.53 53.25
N PRO A 248 -6.87 -12.95 54.35
CA PRO A 248 -7.63 -14.20 54.43
C PRO A 248 -8.84 -14.22 53.48
#